data_AF-Q2HEL2-F1
#
_entry.id   AF-Q2HEL2-F1
#
_cell.length_a   1.000
_cell.length_b   1.000
_cell.length_c   1.000
_cell.angle_alpha   90.00
_cell.angle_beta   90.00
_cell.angle_gamma   90.00
#
_symmetry.space_group_name_H-M   'P 1'
#
loop_
_entity.id
_entity.type
_entity.pdbx_description
1 polymer ?
#
loop_
_entity_poly.entity_id
_entity_poly.type
_entity_poly.pdbx_seq_one_letter_code
_entity_poly.pdbx_strand_id
1 'polypeptide(L)'
;MRTHLLLGLVLGVLPWTAVALIGAGGQRMFYPVCAYACLRALDPYMLDCSNHDGGGGGHSHGSMGMTSPECRSDNKPYLSTLAWCMHTHCTDDGVQTWELEKFWAEQATQDPTVAPKYDYGTIVANITEPPKEVADPEDMLESTALAPETPWKTQYNTMTTMEYEETMHARYGIIILVVGFGIPIFFTALRHIPYMSSLLDRLSPYLVYPATWGGRQVQPLPYLLGNAPTLGQALYVAVLVVLNIVLSAVSYRSMQPSAWYANQYQEILAWIMYRTGNLAFALFPLVLLFAGRNNVLLWLSDWSHSTFVLLHRWVARLFALQVLLHSIVALVLYKDTGAYPAEESQLYWIWGAVATVAVSVMVVVSGLPVRRWSYEIFLILHILLAVFVVAGCWYHVELRFMRMFGYEMWIYTACAVWFFDRLIRVFRVLKAGIRRARVTEIGNDFVRVDIEGVRWGTTPGQHAYVYFPTLNPLRPWENHPFSLLPSSILSPRPTTALATTTHEGNATTASSDDDP
;
A
#
# COMPACT_ATOMS: atom_id res chain seq x y z
N MET A 1 6.22 35.14 0.66
CA MET A 1 5.81 34.36 -0.53
C MET A 1 5.96 32.86 -0.25
N ARG A 2 5.06 32.33 0.58
CA ARG A 2 4.89 30.90 0.88
C ARG A 2 3.37 30.67 0.83
N THR A 3 2.97 29.45 0.48
CA THR A 3 1.62 28.83 0.64
C THR A 3 0.45 29.11 -0.33
N HIS A 4 0.65 29.52 -1.60
CA HIS A 4 -0.51 29.56 -2.55
C HIS A 4 -0.33 28.91 -3.93
N LEU A 5 0.81 28.30 -4.24
CA LEU A 5 0.93 27.43 -5.42
C LEU A 5 1.39 26.07 -4.93
N LEU A 6 0.45 25.11 -4.81
CA LEU A 6 0.65 23.64 -4.86
C LEU A 6 -0.59 22.86 -4.36
N LEU A 7 -1.81 23.43 -4.44
CA LEU A 7 -3.05 22.67 -4.22
C LEU A 7 -3.80 22.30 -5.52
N GLY A 8 -3.26 22.66 -6.68
CA GLY A 8 -3.99 22.63 -7.96
C GLY A 8 -3.48 21.68 -9.04
N LEU A 9 -2.60 20.73 -8.74
CA LEU A 9 -2.15 19.76 -9.74
C LEU A 9 -1.97 18.38 -9.11
N VAL A 10 -2.84 17.45 -9.54
CA VAL A 10 -2.78 15.96 -9.56
C VAL A 10 -4.17 15.32 -9.36
N LEU A 11 -5.25 16.02 -9.73
CA LEU A 11 -6.54 15.39 -10.04
C LEU A 11 -6.84 15.59 -11.54
N GLY A 12 -5.92 15.10 -12.37
CA GLY A 12 -6.05 15.08 -13.82
C GLY A 12 -6.33 13.67 -14.32
N VAL A 13 -7.61 13.38 -14.53
CA VAL A 13 -8.18 12.53 -15.59
C VAL A 13 -7.26 11.41 -16.11
N LEU A 14 -7.32 10.24 -15.48
CA LEU A 14 -7.18 8.96 -16.18
C LEU A 14 -8.60 8.36 -16.25
N PRO A 15 -8.99 7.60 -17.29
CA PRO A 15 -10.28 6.94 -17.31
C PRO A 15 -10.31 5.85 -16.22
N TRP A 16 -10.98 6.12 -15.10
CA TRP A 16 -11.00 5.29 -13.88
C TRP A 16 -11.83 4.00 -13.99
N THR A 17 -12.44 3.69 -15.14
CA THR A 17 -13.43 2.60 -15.20
C THR A 17 -12.83 1.21 -15.38
N ALA A 18 -11.59 1.09 -15.87
CA ALA A 18 -10.97 -0.21 -16.15
C ALA A 18 -9.95 -0.68 -15.08
N VAL A 19 -9.66 0.13 -14.06
CA VAL A 19 -8.57 -0.14 -13.11
C VAL A 19 -8.94 0.32 -11.69
N ALA A 20 -9.97 -0.29 -11.10
CA ALA A 20 -10.40 0.01 -9.74
C ALA A 20 -10.28 -1.25 -8.85
N LEU A 21 -9.98 -1.05 -7.56
CA LEU A 21 -10.01 -2.12 -6.57
C LEU A 21 -11.40 -2.76 -6.49
N ILE A 22 -11.48 -4.08 -6.26
CA ILE A 22 -12.75 -4.77 -6.05
C ILE A 22 -13.57 -4.07 -4.97
N GLY A 23 -14.86 -3.84 -5.22
CA GLY A 23 -15.77 -3.16 -4.30
C GLY A 23 -15.62 -1.62 -4.27
N ALA A 24 -14.71 -1.05 -5.06
CA ALA A 24 -14.56 0.38 -5.32
C ALA A 24 -14.71 0.67 -6.82
N GLY A 25 -15.32 1.81 -7.19
CA GLY A 25 -15.45 2.21 -8.60
C GLY A 25 -16.33 1.30 -9.47
N GLY A 26 -17.15 0.41 -8.87
CA GLY A 26 -18.09 -0.46 -9.59
C GLY A 26 -17.53 -1.82 -10.02
N GLN A 27 -16.25 -2.10 -9.79
CA GLN A 27 -15.65 -3.42 -10.04
C GLN A 27 -16.16 -4.44 -9.00
N ARG A 28 -16.74 -5.53 -9.47
CA ARG A 28 -17.23 -6.67 -8.68
C ARG A 28 -16.64 -7.94 -9.29
N MET A 29 -16.21 -8.87 -8.45
CA MET A 29 -15.54 -10.10 -8.88
C MET A 29 -16.53 -11.09 -9.47
N PHE A 30 -17.67 -11.29 -8.82
CA PHE A 30 -18.73 -12.20 -9.26
C PHE A 30 -20.08 -11.48 -9.25
N TYR A 31 -20.34 -10.67 -10.28
CA TYR A 31 -21.63 -10.00 -10.39
C TYR A 31 -22.26 -10.18 -11.79
N PRO A 32 -23.54 -10.59 -11.87
CA PRO A 32 -24.41 -11.05 -10.78
C PRO A 32 -24.05 -12.46 -10.29
N VAL A 33 -24.05 -12.69 -8.96
CA VAL A 33 -23.59 -13.96 -8.35
C VAL A 33 -24.43 -15.15 -8.81
N CYS A 34 -25.75 -15.00 -8.87
CA CYS A 34 -26.69 -16.03 -9.32
C CYS A 34 -26.36 -16.58 -10.73
N ALA A 35 -25.92 -15.71 -11.64
CA ALA A 35 -25.61 -16.10 -13.01
C ALA A 35 -24.26 -16.82 -13.12
N TYR A 36 -23.25 -16.33 -12.39
CA TYR A 36 -21.99 -17.06 -12.25
C TYR A 36 -22.20 -18.42 -11.58
N ALA A 37 -23.07 -18.52 -10.57
CA ALA A 37 -23.41 -19.79 -9.93
C ALA A 37 -24.06 -20.77 -10.92
N CYS A 38 -24.99 -20.31 -11.77
CA CYS A 38 -25.55 -21.11 -12.85
C CYS A 38 -24.49 -21.58 -13.85
N LEU A 39 -23.60 -20.67 -14.29
CA LEU A 39 -22.51 -20.99 -15.20
C LEU A 39 -21.59 -22.07 -14.63
N ARG A 40 -21.12 -21.87 -13.39
CA ARG A 40 -20.23 -22.81 -12.68
C ARG A 40 -20.89 -24.13 -12.33
N ALA A 41 -22.20 -24.13 -12.08
CA ALA A 41 -22.96 -25.35 -11.85
C ALA A 41 -23.00 -26.23 -13.10
N LEU A 42 -22.82 -25.67 -14.31
CA LEU A 42 -22.82 -26.40 -15.57
C LEU A 42 -21.40 -26.71 -16.12
N ASP A 43 -20.33 -26.26 -15.45
CA ASP A 43 -18.94 -26.53 -15.87
C ASP A 43 -18.62 -28.01 -16.07
N PRO A 44 -19.10 -28.95 -15.22
CA PRO A 44 -18.76 -30.37 -15.34
C PRO A 44 -19.45 -31.12 -16.50
N TYR A 45 -20.47 -30.53 -17.13
CA TYR A 45 -21.37 -31.25 -18.05
C TYR A 45 -20.80 -31.26 -19.46
N MET A 46 -20.76 -32.43 -20.06
CA MET A 46 -20.25 -32.63 -21.41
C MET A 46 -21.33 -32.28 -22.44
N LEU A 47 -20.90 -31.60 -23.50
CA LEU A 47 -21.71 -31.27 -24.66
C LEU A 47 -21.38 -32.24 -25.80
N ASP A 48 -22.23 -32.29 -26.81
CA ASP A 48 -22.03 -33.04 -28.07
C ASP A 48 -20.70 -32.75 -28.76
N CYS A 49 -20.22 -31.51 -28.66
CA CYS A 49 -18.94 -31.06 -29.20
C CYS A 49 -17.78 -31.02 -28.19
N SER A 50 -17.93 -31.62 -27.00
CA SER A 50 -16.85 -31.70 -26.02
C SER A 50 -15.80 -32.74 -26.40
N ASN A 51 -14.52 -32.40 -26.20
CA ASN A 51 -13.42 -33.34 -26.48
C ASN A 51 -13.16 -34.26 -25.28
N HIS A 52 -13.07 -35.57 -25.52
CA HIS A 52 -12.77 -36.57 -24.49
C HIS A 52 -11.27 -36.71 -24.15
N ASP A 53 -10.36 -36.15 -24.96
CA ASP A 53 -8.91 -36.44 -24.92
C ASP A 53 -8.02 -35.38 -24.20
N GLY A 54 -8.61 -34.49 -23.40
CA GLY A 54 -7.90 -33.37 -22.78
C GLY A 54 -7.01 -33.74 -21.58
N GLY A 55 -5.82 -34.28 -21.81
CA GLY A 55 -4.72 -34.24 -20.83
C GLY A 55 -4.16 -32.82 -20.74
N GLY A 56 -4.43 -32.08 -19.65
CA GLY A 56 -4.02 -30.69 -19.51
C GLY A 56 -3.54 -30.34 -18.12
N GLY A 57 -2.25 -29.98 -18.01
CA GLY A 57 -1.72 -29.25 -16.87
C GLY A 57 -2.26 -27.81 -16.86
N GLY A 58 -2.75 -27.37 -15.71
CA GLY A 58 -3.24 -26.00 -15.50
C GLY A 58 -4.27 -25.95 -14.38
N HIS A 59 -4.01 -25.12 -13.37
CA HIS A 59 -4.70 -25.01 -12.08
C HIS A 59 -6.21 -24.70 -12.15
N SER A 60 -7.03 -25.71 -12.38
CA SER A 60 -8.45 -25.71 -12.03
C SER A 60 -8.79 -27.05 -11.38
N HIS A 61 -9.40 -27.01 -10.20
CA HIS A 61 -9.83 -28.22 -9.50
C HIS A 61 -10.99 -28.87 -10.27
N GLY A 62 -10.73 -30.01 -10.92
CA GLY A 62 -11.72 -30.86 -11.58
C GLY A 62 -11.41 -31.12 -13.05
N SER A 63 -10.64 -32.17 -13.33
CA SER A 63 -10.35 -32.62 -14.70
C SER A 63 -11.52 -33.46 -15.24
N MET A 64 -12.44 -32.82 -15.97
CA MET A 64 -13.37 -33.42 -16.93
C MET A 64 -13.19 -32.70 -18.28
N GLY A 65 -13.53 -33.35 -19.40
CA GLY A 65 -13.13 -32.92 -20.75
C GLY A 65 -13.42 -31.44 -21.05
N MET A 66 -12.50 -30.79 -21.76
CA MET A 66 -12.61 -29.35 -22.03
C MET A 66 -13.63 -29.11 -23.15
N THR A 67 -14.76 -28.50 -22.78
CA THR A 67 -15.73 -27.91 -23.71
C THR A 67 -15.20 -26.56 -24.19
N SER A 68 -15.02 -26.38 -25.50
CA SER A 68 -14.50 -25.12 -26.04
C SER A 68 -15.54 -23.99 -25.99
N PRO A 69 -15.12 -22.72 -25.99
CA PRO A 69 -16.05 -21.59 -26.07
C PRO A 69 -16.97 -21.61 -27.31
N GLU A 70 -16.45 -22.06 -28.45
CA GLU A 70 -17.23 -22.22 -29.70
C GLU A 70 -18.30 -23.27 -29.54
N CYS A 71 -17.96 -24.40 -28.90
CA CYS A 71 -18.91 -25.46 -28.59
C CYS A 71 -20.05 -24.95 -27.70
N ARG A 72 -19.74 -24.18 -26.65
CA ARG A 72 -20.76 -23.54 -25.80
C ARG A 72 -21.60 -22.50 -26.55
N SER A 73 -20.99 -21.76 -27.48
CA SER A 73 -21.70 -20.74 -28.26
C SER A 73 -22.75 -21.34 -29.19
N ASP A 74 -22.44 -22.46 -29.84
CA ASP A 74 -23.33 -23.09 -30.83
C ASP A 74 -24.31 -24.09 -30.23
N ASN A 75 -24.03 -24.65 -29.04
CA ASN A 75 -24.86 -25.67 -28.41
C ASN A 75 -26.15 -25.06 -27.78
N LYS A 76 -27.28 -25.29 -28.45
CA LYS A 76 -28.59 -24.79 -28.01
C LYS A 76 -29.03 -25.36 -26.64
N PRO A 77 -28.95 -26.68 -26.37
CA PRO A 77 -29.32 -27.25 -25.06
C PRO A 77 -28.61 -26.59 -23.87
N TYR A 78 -27.31 -26.36 -23.99
CA TYR A 78 -26.48 -25.67 -23.00
C TYR A 78 -26.98 -24.24 -22.76
N LEU A 79 -27.11 -23.46 -23.82
CA LEU A 79 -27.56 -22.07 -23.70
C LEU A 79 -28.98 -22.00 -23.12
N SER A 80 -29.91 -22.85 -23.55
CA SER A 80 -31.26 -22.87 -22.95
C SER A 80 -31.26 -23.26 -21.48
N THR A 81 -30.42 -24.20 -21.07
CA THR A 81 -30.29 -24.64 -19.68
C THR A 81 -29.69 -23.54 -18.80
N LEU A 82 -28.62 -22.88 -19.27
CA LEU A 82 -27.99 -21.75 -18.58
C LEU A 82 -28.97 -20.57 -18.46
N ALA A 83 -29.65 -20.21 -19.56
CA ALA A 83 -30.59 -19.10 -19.59
C ALA A 83 -31.77 -19.33 -18.63
N TRP A 84 -32.30 -20.57 -18.58
CA TRP A 84 -33.36 -20.93 -17.66
C TRP A 84 -32.91 -20.85 -16.20
N CYS A 85 -31.72 -21.38 -15.86
CA CYS A 85 -31.17 -21.25 -14.52
C CYS A 85 -31.02 -19.77 -14.09
N MET A 86 -30.49 -18.93 -14.99
CA MET A 86 -30.39 -17.49 -14.71
C MET A 86 -31.76 -16.86 -14.52
N HIS A 87 -32.74 -17.22 -15.36
CA HIS A 87 -34.10 -16.69 -15.27
C HIS A 87 -34.76 -17.04 -13.93
N THR A 88 -34.62 -18.27 -13.45
CA THR A 88 -35.22 -18.71 -12.18
C THR A 88 -34.51 -18.09 -10.98
N HIS A 89 -33.18 -18.17 -10.92
CA HIS A 89 -32.45 -17.79 -9.70
C HIS A 89 -32.12 -16.29 -9.61
N CYS A 90 -31.91 -15.59 -10.74
CA CYS A 90 -31.54 -14.18 -10.71
C CYS A 90 -32.72 -13.23 -10.57
N THR A 91 -33.93 -13.68 -10.93
CA THR A 91 -35.15 -12.90 -10.71
C THR A 91 -35.41 -12.72 -9.20
N ASP A 92 -35.17 -13.76 -8.41
CA ASP A 92 -35.30 -13.72 -6.96
C ASP A 92 -34.27 -12.79 -6.29
N ASP A 93 -33.08 -12.69 -6.87
CA ASP A 93 -32.01 -11.78 -6.43
C ASP A 93 -32.23 -10.31 -6.86
N GLY A 94 -33.31 -10.02 -7.59
CA GLY A 94 -33.66 -8.66 -8.04
C GLY A 94 -32.70 -8.07 -9.08
N VAL A 95 -31.97 -8.93 -9.81
CA VAL A 95 -31.03 -8.51 -10.87
C VAL A 95 -31.80 -7.98 -12.08
N GLN A 96 -31.35 -6.86 -12.64
CA GLN A 96 -32.01 -6.25 -13.79
C GLN A 96 -31.71 -7.03 -15.08
N THR A 97 -32.67 -7.08 -16.02
CA THR A 97 -32.53 -7.84 -17.26
C THR A 97 -31.29 -7.46 -18.08
N TRP A 98 -30.97 -6.16 -18.17
CA TRP A 98 -29.79 -5.70 -18.91
C TRP A 98 -28.46 -6.15 -18.28
N GLU A 99 -28.43 -6.40 -16.96
CA GLU A 99 -27.25 -6.94 -16.28
C GLU A 99 -27.05 -8.42 -16.64
N LEU A 100 -28.15 -9.16 -16.77
CA LEU A 100 -28.13 -10.55 -17.25
C LEU A 100 -27.74 -10.64 -18.73
N GLU A 101 -28.23 -9.74 -19.58
CA GLU A 101 -27.84 -9.66 -20.99
C GLU A 101 -26.35 -9.32 -21.14
N LYS A 102 -25.83 -8.42 -20.31
CA LYS A 102 -24.40 -8.11 -20.28
C LYS A 102 -23.59 -9.34 -19.87
N PHE A 103 -23.96 -9.99 -18.76
CA PHE A 103 -23.30 -11.23 -18.33
C PHE A 103 -23.36 -12.30 -19.42
N TRP A 104 -24.50 -12.47 -20.06
CA TRP A 104 -24.71 -13.43 -21.13
C TRP A 104 -23.73 -13.21 -22.30
N ALA A 105 -23.61 -11.97 -22.76
CA ALA A 105 -22.72 -11.61 -23.85
C ALA A 105 -21.22 -11.81 -23.50
N GLU A 106 -20.84 -11.55 -22.25
CA GLU A 106 -19.43 -11.56 -21.82
C GLU A 106 -18.96 -12.91 -21.25
N GLN A 107 -19.85 -13.73 -20.69
CA GLN A 107 -19.49 -14.86 -19.82
C GLN A 107 -20.14 -16.20 -20.18
N ALA A 108 -21.23 -16.23 -20.97
CA ALA A 108 -21.96 -17.48 -21.22
C ALA A 108 -21.10 -18.58 -21.88
N THR A 109 -20.10 -18.20 -22.67
CA THR A 109 -19.16 -19.12 -23.33
C THR A 109 -17.87 -19.33 -22.54
N GLN A 110 -17.67 -18.56 -21.45
CA GLN A 110 -16.44 -18.43 -20.66
C GLN A 110 -15.24 -17.83 -21.41
N ASP A 111 -15.45 -17.34 -22.64
CA ASP A 111 -14.50 -16.52 -23.36
C ASP A 111 -15.21 -15.27 -23.89
N PRO A 112 -14.86 -14.06 -23.40
CA PRO A 112 -15.52 -12.83 -23.82
C PRO A 112 -15.31 -12.50 -25.31
N THR A 113 -14.39 -13.19 -26.00
CA THR A 113 -14.17 -13.02 -27.43
C THR A 113 -15.13 -13.84 -28.30
N VAL A 114 -15.82 -14.82 -27.72
CA VAL A 114 -16.78 -15.69 -28.40
C VAL A 114 -18.18 -15.42 -27.86
N ALA A 115 -18.97 -14.66 -28.62
CA ALA A 115 -20.35 -14.38 -28.25
C ALA A 115 -21.23 -15.64 -28.41
N PRO A 116 -22.24 -15.84 -27.53
CA PRO A 116 -23.23 -16.90 -27.71
C PRO A 116 -24.05 -16.65 -28.98
N LYS A 117 -24.40 -17.73 -29.71
CA LYS A 117 -25.15 -17.64 -30.98
C LYS A 117 -26.52 -16.98 -30.86
N TYR A 118 -27.15 -17.10 -29.70
CA TYR A 118 -28.48 -16.58 -29.44
C TYR A 118 -28.45 -15.58 -28.29
N ASP A 119 -29.27 -14.54 -28.42
CA ASP A 119 -29.46 -13.55 -27.36
C ASP A 119 -30.21 -14.15 -26.17
N TYR A 120 -29.90 -13.68 -24.96
CA TYR A 120 -30.51 -14.13 -23.71
C TYR A 120 -32.04 -14.07 -23.76
N GLY A 121 -32.60 -12.89 -24.08
CA GLY A 121 -34.05 -12.68 -24.13
C GLY A 121 -34.74 -13.60 -25.15
N THR A 122 -34.10 -13.84 -26.29
CA THR A 122 -34.63 -14.71 -27.35
C THR A 122 -34.66 -16.17 -26.90
N ILE A 123 -33.61 -16.66 -26.24
CA ILE A 123 -33.58 -18.04 -25.72
C ILE A 123 -34.62 -18.21 -24.62
N VAL A 124 -34.68 -17.30 -23.64
CA VAL A 124 -35.66 -17.40 -22.55
C VAL A 124 -37.09 -17.40 -23.10
N ALA A 125 -37.39 -16.53 -24.07
CA ALA A 125 -38.70 -16.48 -24.71
C ALA A 125 -39.05 -17.75 -25.51
N ASN A 126 -38.05 -18.48 -26.02
CA ASN A 126 -38.25 -19.73 -26.75
C ASN A 126 -38.52 -20.93 -25.81
N ILE A 127 -38.37 -20.78 -24.49
CA ILE A 127 -38.69 -21.81 -23.50
C ILE A 127 -40.15 -21.61 -23.07
N THR A 128 -41.06 -22.30 -23.75
CA THR A 128 -42.52 -22.16 -23.52
C THR A 128 -43.04 -22.99 -22.34
N GLU A 129 -42.33 -24.05 -21.97
CA GLU A 129 -42.65 -24.91 -20.82
C GLU A 129 -41.41 -25.04 -19.91
N PRO A 130 -41.59 -25.02 -18.58
CA PRO A 130 -40.49 -25.27 -17.65
C PRO A 130 -39.86 -26.65 -17.90
N PRO A 131 -38.51 -26.74 -17.99
CA PRO A 131 -37.79 -28.00 -18.03
C PRO A 131 -38.15 -28.87 -16.81
N LYS A 132 -38.28 -30.18 -17.03
CA LYS A 132 -38.65 -31.14 -15.97
C LYS A 132 -37.50 -32.04 -15.55
N GLU A 133 -36.58 -32.28 -16.48
CA GLU A 133 -35.43 -33.14 -16.25
C GLU A 133 -34.30 -32.32 -15.65
N VAL A 134 -33.67 -32.84 -14.60
CA VAL A 134 -32.50 -32.25 -13.97
C VAL A 134 -31.27 -32.74 -14.73
N ALA A 135 -30.35 -31.84 -15.05
CA ALA A 135 -29.14 -32.21 -15.77
C ALA A 135 -28.32 -33.22 -14.94
N ASP A 136 -27.91 -34.32 -15.55
CA ASP A 136 -27.06 -35.34 -14.95
C ASP A 136 -25.64 -35.22 -15.53
N PRO A 137 -24.58 -35.11 -14.70
CA PRO A 137 -23.20 -35.08 -15.19
C PRO A 137 -22.76 -36.36 -15.91
N GLU A 138 -23.43 -37.49 -15.69
CA GLU A 138 -23.14 -38.75 -16.39
C GLU A 138 -23.69 -38.76 -17.82
N ASP A 139 -24.70 -37.92 -18.08
CA ASP A 139 -25.35 -37.80 -19.38
C ASP A 139 -24.85 -36.58 -20.17
N MET A 140 -24.93 -36.67 -21.49
CA MET A 140 -24.67 -35.53 -22.36
C MET A 140 -25.87 -34.58 -22.33
N LEU A 141 -25.61 -33.27 -22.32
CA LEU A 141 -26.67 -32.27 -22.32
C LEU A 141 -27.31 -32.13 -23.72
N GLU A 142 -28.25 -33.02 -24.04
CA GLU A 142 -28.92 -33.09 -25.35
C GLU A 142 -30.18 -32.21 -25.45
N SER A 143 -30.78 -31.85 -24.31
CA SER A 143 -32.01 -31.04 -24.25
C SER A 143 -31.95 -29.98 -23.15
N THR A 144 -32.92 -29.05 -23.14
CA THR A 144 -33.04 -28.07 -22.06
C THR A 144 -33.36 -28.77 -20.74
N ALA A 145 -32.48 -28.63 -19.77
CA ALA A 145 -32.62 -29.25 -18.45
C ALA A 145 -32.69 -28.19 -17.33
N LEU A 146 -33.00 -28.64 -16.11
CA LEU A 146 -32.85 -27.87 -14.88
C LEU A 146 -31.41 -28.00 -14.38
N ALA A 147 -30.78 -26.88 -14.06
CA ALA A 147 -29.50 -26.90 -13.37
C ALA A 147 -29.67 -27.51 -11.97
N PRO A 148 -28.76 -28.40 -11.51
CA PRO A 148 -28.96 -29.02 -10.21
C PRO A 148 -28.77 -28.04 -9.05
N GLU A 149 -29.76 -28.05 -8.14
CA GLU A 149 -29.83 -27.11 -7.01
C GLU A 149 -28.61 -27.19 -6.08
N THR A 150 -28.11 -28.40 -5.81
CA THR A 150 -26.99 -28.60 -4.88
C THR A 150 -25.68 -27.99 -5.41
N PRO A 151 -25.20 -28.31 -6.64
CA PRO A 151 -24.09 -27.61 -7.28
C PRO A 151 -24.31 -26.10 -7.36
N TRP A 152 -25.49 -25.64 -7.79
CA TRP A 152 -25.81 -24.22 -7.88
C TRP A 152 -25.64 -23.51 -6.54
N LYS A 153 -26.28 -24.03 -5.47
CA LYS A 153 -26.20 -23.47 -4.12
C LYS A 153 -24.79 -23.46 -3.57
N THR A 154 -24.01 -24.51 -3.84
CA THR A 154 -22.61 -24.62 -3.43
C THR A 154 -21.75 -23.52 -4.08
N GLN A 155 -21.96 -23.27 -5.37
CA GLN A 155 -21.27 -22.21 -6.10
C GLN A 155 -21.75 -20.81 -5.68
N TYR A 156 -23.05 -20.63 -5.52
CA TYR A 156 -23.68 -19.38 -5.09
C TYR A 156 -23.16 -18.93 -3.73
N ASN A 157 -23.13 -19.83 -2.75
CA ASN A 157 -22.63 -19.56 -1.41
C ASN A 157 -21.16 -19.11 -1.43
N THR A 158 -20.29 -19.83 -2.13
CA THR A 158 -18.86 -19.51 -2.24
C THR A 158 -18.60 -18.16 -2.90
N MET A 159 -19.27 -17.88 -4.02
CA MET A 159 -19.08 -16.62 -4.74
C MET A 159 -19.67 -15.44 -3.97
N THR A 160 -20.79 -15.64 -3.27
CA THR A 160 -21.39 -14.61 -2.39
C THR A 160 -20.45 -14.26 -1.25
N THR A 161 -19.88 -15.26 -0.57
CA THR A 161 -18.93 -15.00 0.52
C THR A 161 -17.65 -14.37 0.00
N MET A 162 -17.10 -14.84 -1.11
CA MET A 162 -15.89 -14.23 -1.69
C MET A 162 -16.10 -12.77 -2.10
N GLU A 163 -17.17 -12.44 -2.82
CA GLU A 163 -17.47 -11.07 -3.25
C GLU A 163 -17.57 -10.13 -2.03
N TYR A 164 -18.22 -10.61 -0.97
CA TYR A 164 -18.33 -9.87 0.28
C TYR A 164 -16.97 -9.68 0.95
N GLU A 165 -16.17 -10.73 1.10
CA GLU A 165 -14.86 -10.66 1.75
C GLU A 165 -13.89 -9.76 0.98
N GLU A 166 -13.80 -9.89 -0.35
CA GLU A 166 -12.97 -9.04 -1.21
C GLU A 166 -13.39 -7.57 -1.15
N THR A 167 -14.70 -7.30 -1.19
CA THR A 167 -15.22 -5.94 -0.99
C THR A 167 -14.79 -5.38 0.37
N MET A 168 -14.87 -6.19 1.43
CA MET A 168 -14.41 -5.76 2.75
C MET A 168 -12.88 -5.58 2.78
N HIS A 169 -12.10 -6.42 2.11
CA HIS A 169 -10.62 -6.35 2.05
C HIS A 169 -10.20 -4.99 1.49
N ALA A 170 -10.75 -4.62 0.34
CA ALA A 170 -10.47 -3.35 -0.31
C ALA A 170 -10.90 -2.16 0.54
N ARG A 171 -12.11 -2.18 1.11
CA ARG A 171 -12.60 -1.11 2.00
C ARG A 171 -11.68 -0.91 3.20
N TYR A 172 -11.26 -2.00 3.85
CA TYR A 172 -10.40 -1.93 5.02
C TYR A 172 -9.00 -1.44 4.66
N GLY A 173 -8.45 -1.88 3.53
CA GLY A 173 -7.19 -1.36 3.00
C GLY A 173 -7.25 0.15 2.75
N ILE A 174 -8.33 0.63 2.11
CA ILE A 174 -8.54 2.07 1.87
C ILE A 174 -8.66 2.83 3.20
N ILE A 175 -9.39 2.31 4.18
CA ILE A 175 -9.49 2.94 5.51
C ILE A 175 -8.11 3.08 6.16
N ILE A 176 -7.28 2.02 6.14
CA ILE A 176 -5.91 2.09 6.69
C ILE A 176 -5.09 3.14 5.96
N LEU A 177 -5.14 3.17 4.62
CA LEU A 177 -4.38 4.13 3.83
C LEU A 177 -4.83 5.57 4.11
N VAL A 178 -6.14 5.82 4.10
CA VAL A 178 -6.74 7.15 4.33
C VAL A 178 -6.46 7.62 5.75
N VAL A 179 -6.59 6.77 6.76
CA VAL A 179 -6.30 7.12 8.15
C VAL A 179 -4.80 7.41 8.32
N GLY A 180 -3.93 6.53 7.82
CA GLY A 180 -2.48 6.70 7.93
C GLY A 180 -1.95 7.95 7.19
N PHE A 181 -2.45 8.20 5.98
CA PHE A 181 -2.07 9.38 5.20
C PHE A 181 -2.75 10.67 5.69
N GLY A 182 -4.00 10.56 6.12
CA GLY A 182 -4.88 11.68 6.43
C GLY A 182 -4.68 12.27 7.82
N ILE A 183 -4.32 11.48 8.84
CA ILE A 183 -4.13 11.99 10.21
C ILE A 183 -3.11 13.16 10.27
N PRO A 184 -1.91 13.07 9.65
CA PRO A 184 -0.95 14.17 9.67
C PRO A 184 -1.54 15.45 9.05
N ILE A 185 -2.25 15.32 7.92
CA ILE A 185 -2.88 16.45 7.22
C ILE A 185 -4.00 17.05 8.07
N PHE A 186 -4.85 16.20 8.63
CA PHE A 186 -6.00 16.61 9.43
C PHE A 186 -5.57 17.43 10.65
N PHE A 187 -4.60 16.95 11.45
CA PHE A 187 -4.15 17.69 12.63
C PHE A 187 -3.39 18.96 12.28
N THR A 188 -2.62 18.97 11.18
CA THR A 188 -2.01 20.22 10.70
C THR A 188 -3.08 21.22 10.24
N ALA A 189 -4.09 20.79 9.49
CA ALA A 189 -5.19 21.65 9.05
C ALA A 189 -6.00 22.19 10.23
N LEU A 190 -6.25 21.37 11.25
CA LEU A 190 -6.97 21.78 12.46
C LEU A 190 -6.26 22.92 13.22
N ARG A 191 -4.92 22.98 13.18
CA ARG A 191 -4.13 24.10 13.74
C ARG A 191 -4.34 25.43 13.00
N HIS A 192 -4.84 25.41 11.77
CA HIS A 192 -5.11 26.62 11.00
C HIS A 192 -6.55 27.15 11.19
N ILE A 193 -7.42 26.39 11.86
CA ILE A 193 -8.78 26.83 12.17
C ILE A 193 -8.76 27.79 13.37
N PRO A 194 -9.46 28.94 13.30
CA PRO A 194 -9.57 29.87 14.44
C PRO A 194 -10.05 29.15 15.70
N TYR A 195 -9.57 29.58 16.87
CA TYR A 195 -9.83 28.99 18.20
C TYR A 195 -9.23 27.58 18.44
N MET A 196 -9.20 26.72 17.42
CA MET A 196 -8.61 25.38 17.52
C MET A 196 -7.09 25.41 17.74
N SER A 197 -6.39 26.37 17.15
CA SER A 197 -4.96 26.60 17.42
C SER A 197 -4.67 26.80 18.92
N SER A 198 -5.39 27.72 19.57
CA SER A 198 -5.20 27.97 21.00
C SER A 198 -5.55 26.77 21.88
N LEU A 199 -6.57 25.99 21.51
CA LEU A 199 -6.91 24.76 22.22
C LEU A 199 -5.80 23.71 22.07
N LEU A 200 -5.35 23.47 20.83
CA LEU A 200 -4.29 22.51 20.55
C LEU A 200 -2.97 22.92 21.21
N ASP A 201 -2.63 24.20 21.26
CA ASP A 201 -1.42 24.70 21.93
C ASP A 201 -1.48 24.48 23.44
N ARG A 202 -2.67 24.61 24.06
CA ARG A 202 -2.87 24.29 25.48
C ARG A 202 -2.79 22.79 25.76
N LEU A 203 -3.25 21.96 24.83
CA LEU A 203 -3.26 20.50 24.98
C LEU A 203 -1.93 19.84 24.61
N SER A 204 -1.15 20.42 23.69
CA SER A 204 0.08 19.83 23.15
C SER A 204 1.15 19.48 24.21
N PRO A 205 1.38 20.29 25.27
CA PRO A 205 2.26 19.93 26.38
C PRO A 205 1.85 18.66 27.11
N TYR A 206 0.58 18.26 27.05
CA TYR A 206 0.05 17.09 27.73
C TYR A 206 -0.15 15.90 26.80
N LEU A 207 -0.52 16.13 25.54
CA LEU A 207 -0.90 15.06 24.60
C LEU A 207 0.12 14.79 23.50
N VAL A 208 0.98 15.76 23.17
CA VAL A 208 1.87 15.66 22.00
C VAL A 208 3.33 15.53 22.43
N TYR A 209 3.82 16.41 23.29
CA TYR A 209 5.25 16.53 23.61
C TYR A 209 5.81 15.56 24.66
N PRO A 210 5.05 15.08 25.67
CA PRO A 210 5.60 14.20 26.68
C PRO A 210 6.17 12.91 26.08
N ALA A 211 7.33 12.47 26.54
CA ALA A 211 7.85 11.15 26.21
C ALA A 211 7.02 10.08 26.94
N THR A 212 6.68 8.98 26.27
CA THR A 212 5.90 7.90 26.91
C THR A 212 6.68 7.17 28.00
N TRP A 213 8.01 7.18 27.94
CA TRP A 213 8.87 6.48 28.90
C TRP A 213 10.04 7.34 29.37
N GLY A 214 9.98 7.84 30.61
CA GLY A 214 11.12 8.37 31.36
C GLY A 214 12.01 9.38 30.63
N GLY A 215 11.44 10.23 29.76
CA GLY A 215 12.19 11.23 28.99
C GLY A 215 13.10 10.66 27.88
N ARG A 216 13.06 9.36 27.59
CA ARG A 216 13.97 8.67 26.65
C ARG A 216 13.50 8.76 25.18
N GLN A 217 13.20 9.98 24.73
CA GLN A 217 12.85 10.22 23.32
C GLN A 217 14.10 10.26 22.42
N VAL A 218 15.20 10.82 22.93
CA VAL A 218 16.47 10.95 22.21
C VAL A 218 17.39 9.77 22.52
N GLN A 219 17.33 9.28 23.76
CA GLN A 219 18.11 8.12 24.19
C GLN A 219 17.40 6.81 23.87
N PRO A 220 18.16 5.74 23.53
CA PRO A 220 17.57 4.44 23.34
C PRO A 220 17.01 3.88 24.67
N LEU A 221 15.94 3.10 24.54
CA LEU A 221 15.41 2.24 25.58
C LEU A 221 16.43 1.17 25.98
N PRO A 222 16.28 0.57 27.18
CA PRO A 222 17.07 -0.59 27.59
C PRO A 222 17.11 -1.67 26.49
N TYR A 223 18.22 -2.41 26.43
CA TYR A 223 18.46 -3.45 25.41
C TYR A 223 18.47 -2.95 23.96
N LEU A 224 18.65 -1.64 23.74
CA LEU A 224 18.70 -1.05 22.40
C LEU A 224 17.42 -1.28 21.59
N LEU A 225 16.25 -1.32 22.24
CA LEU A 225 14.96 -1.52 21.58
C LEU A 225 14.52 -0.35 20.67
N GLY A 226 15.28 0.74 20.67
CA GLY A 226 15.01 1.96 19.90
C GLY A 226 14.62 3.11 20.82
N ASN A 227 14.09 4.19 20.25
CA ASN A 227 13.74 5.39 21.01
C ASN A 227 12.25 5.38 21.37
N ALA A 228 11.92 5.87 22.57
CA ALA A 228 10.53 5.98 22.99
C ALA A 228 9.81 7.05 22.12
N PRO A 229 8.59 6.77 21.62
CA PRO A 229 7.79 7.79 20.97
C PRO A 229 7.37 8.87 21.98
N THR A 230 7.10 10.05 21.47
CA THR A 230 6.28 11.02 22.21
C THR A 230 4.85 10.49 22.35
N LEU A 231 4.05 11.04 23.27
CA LEU A 231 2.67 10.62 23.46
C LEU A 231 1.84 10.81 22.18
N GLY A 232 2.03 11.91 21.44
CA GLY A 232 1.33 12.13 20.17
C GLY A 232 1.70 11.08 19.11
N GLN A 233 3.00 10.74 19.00
CA GLN A 233 3.47 9.67 18.12
C GLN A 233 2.93 8.30 18.56
N ALA A 234 2.86 8.05 19.87
CA ALA A 234 2.34 6.81 20.41
C ALA A 234 0.83 6.67 20.16
N LEU A 235 0.05 7.75 20.28
CA LEU A 235 -1.37 7.78 19.96
C LEU A 235 -1.60 7.47 18.47
N TYR A 236 -0.82 8.08 17.57
CA TYR A 236 -0.88 7.76 16.15
C TYR A 236 -0.61 6.27 15.89
N VAL A 237 0.45 5.73 16.50
CA VAL A 237 0.80 4.31 16.37
C VAL A 237 -0.30 3.43 16.95
N ALA A 238 -0.87 3.78 18.11
CA ALA A 238 -1.95 3.04 18.74
C ALA A 238 -3.20 3.00 17.86
N VAL A 239 -3.57 4.13 17.22
CA VAL A 239 -4.67 4.16 16.25
C VAL A 239 -4.41 3.18 15.11
N LEU A 240 -3.23 3.18 14.50
CA LEU A 240 -2.92 2.24 13.41
C LEU A 240 -2.87 0.79 13.87
N VAL A 241 -2.36 0.51 15.08
CA VAL A 241 -2.31 -0.84 15.66
C VAL A 241 -3.72 -1.35 15.92
N VAL A 242 -4.55 -0.58 16.63
CA VAL A 242 -5.95 -0.94 16.93
C VAL A 242 -6.73 -1.13 15.64
N LEU A 243 -6.57 -0.21 14.67
CA LEU A 243 -7.23 -0.32 13.38
C LEU A 243 -6.83 -1.61 12.65
N ASN A 244 -5.53 -1.95 12.60
CA ASN A 244 -5.09 -3.20 11.98
C ASN A 244 -5.64 -4.44 12.70
N ILE A 245 -5.65 -4.45 14.03
CA ILE A 245 -6.19 -5.58 14.81
C ILE A 245 -7.68 -5.75 14.54
N VAL A 246 -8.47 -4.68 14.70
CA VAL A 246 -9.92 -4.71 14.52
C VAL A 246 -10.27 -5.12 13.09
N LEU A 247 -9.69 -4.46 12.08
CA LEU A 247 -9.99 -4.75 10.68
C LEU A 247 -9.51 -6.13 10.23
N SER A 248 -8.53 -6.75 10.91
CA SER A 248 -8.14 -8.15 10.65
C SER A 248 -9.06 -9.18 11.31
N ALA A 249 -9.90 -8.77 12.27
CA ALA A 249 -10.66 -9.69 13.12
C ALA A 249 -12.18 -9.68 12.86
N VAL A 250 -12.72 -8.62 12.26
CA VAL A 250 -14.17 -8.42 12.10
C VAL A 250 -14.66 -8.71 10.68
N SER A 251 -15.98 -8.92 10.59
CA SER A 251 -16.72 -9.00 9.32
C SER A 251 -16.41 -10.21 8.45
N TYR A 252 -16.24 -11.39 9.07
CA TYR A 252 -16.18 -12.65 8.35
C TYR A 252 -17.57 -13.27 8.17
N ARG A 253 -17.86 -13.78 6.97
CA ARG A 253 -19.07 -14.58 6.68
C ARG A 253 -18.69 -15.97 6.21
N SER A 254 -19.50 -16.95 6.58
CA SER A 254 -19.38 -18.33 6.10
C SER A 254 -20.75 -18.79 5.61
N MET A 255 -20.76 -19.43 4.44
CA MET A 255 -21.95 -20.02 3.84
C MET A 255 -21.61 -21.42 3.34
N GLN A 256 -22.16 -22.43 3.99
CA GLN A 256 -21.97 -23.85 3.65
C GLN A 256 -23.23 -24.42 3.00
N PRO A 257 -23.11 -25.33 2.02
CA PRO A 257 -21.89 -25.88 1.45
C PRO A 257 -21.11 -24.86 0.60
N SER A 258 -19.80 -25.07 0.47
CA SER A 258 -18.89 -24.25 -0.34
C SER A 258 -18.16 -25.11 -1.37
N ALA A 259 -17.96 -24.59 -2.57
CA ALA A 259 -17.24 -25.23 -3.66
C ALA A 259 -15.74 -25.36 -3.37
N TRP A 260 -15.19 -24.54 -2.47
CA TRP A 260 -13.74 -24.45 -2.24
C TRP A 260 -13.30 -25.01 -0.90
N TYR A 261 -14.18 -25.01 0.09
CA TYR A 261 -13.84 -25.35 1.47
C TYR A 261 -14.83 -26.37 2.02
N ALA A 262 -14.31 -27.46 2.57
CA ALA A 262 -15.13 -28.57 3.03
C ALA A 262 -15.94 -28.26 4.30
N ASN A 263 -15.50 -27.26 5.08
CA ASN A 263 -16.13 -26.87 6.33
C ASN A 263 -15.88 -25.39 6.66
N GLN A 264 -16.64 -24.89 7.64
CA GLN A 264 -16.55 -23.52 8.11
C GLN A 264 -15.15 -23.14 8.63
N TYR A 265 -14.40 -24.07 9.22
CA TYR A 265 -13.07 -23.78 9.74
C TYR A 265 -12.10 -23.41 8.61
N GLN A 266 -12.05 -24.22 7.55
CA GLN A 266 -11.24 -23.96 6.36
C GLN A 266 -11.65 -22.64 5.69
N GLU A 267 -12.95 -22.41 5.55
CA GLU A 267 -13.49 -21.19 4.93
C GLU A 267 -13.08 -19.92 5.69
N ILE A 268 -13.30 -19.87 7.01
CA ILE A 268 -12.91 -18.71 7.82
C ILE A 268 -11.39 -18.52 7.83
N LEU A 269 -10.62 -19.61 7.89
CA LEU A 269 -9.16 -19.54 7.85
C LEU A 269 -8.66 -18.97 6.52
N ALA A 270 -9.31 -19.30 5.41
CA ALA A 270 -9.03 -18.71 4.11
C ALA A 270 -9.34 -17.22 4.05
N TRP A 271 -10.47 -16.78 4.61
CA TRP A 271 -10.79 -15.35 4.65
C TRP A 271 -9.78 -14.57 5.48
N ILE A 272 -9.29 -15.13 6.61
CA ILE A 272 -8.20 -14.52 7.39
C ILE A 272 -6.90 -14.45 6.57
N MET A 273 -6.58 -15.50 5.81
CA MET A 273 -5.42 -15.53 4.93
C MET A 273 -5.49 -14.40 3.89
N TYR A 274 -6.61 -14.28 3.16
CA TYR A 274 -6.78 -13.23 2.15
C TYR A 274 -6.82 -11.82 2.76
N ARG A 275 -7.45 -11.65 3.94
CA ARG A 275 -7.49 -10.39 4.69
C ARG A 275 -6.10 -9.88 5.02
N THR A 276 -5.30 -10.70 5.67
CA THR A 276 -3.96 -10.32 6.14
C THR A 276 -3.03 -9.98 4.98
N GLY A 277 -3.12 -10.72 3.86
CA GLY A 277 -2.40 -10.38 2.62
C GLY A 277 -2.80 -9.02 2.05
N ASN A 278 -4.10 -8.75 1.91
CA ASN A 278 -4.61 -7.48 1.41
C ASN A 278 -4.25 -6.29 2.31
N LEU A 279 -4.35 -6.44 3.63
CA LEU A 279 -3.97 -5.37 4.56
C LEU A 279 -2.45 -5.11 4.54
N ALA A 280 -1.61 -6.13 4.31
CA ALA A 280 -0.18 -5.93 4.07
C ALA A 280 0.05 -5.06 2.82
N PHE A 281 -0.62 -5.38 1.71
CA PHE A 281 -0.54 -4.57 0.48
C PHE A 281 -1.00 -3.12 0.71
N ALA A 282 -2.07 -2.90 1.48
CA ALA A 282 -2.54 -1.56 1.81
C ALA A 282 -1.56 -0.73 2.65
N LEU A 283 -0.80 -1.37 3.54
CA LEU A 283 0.24 -0.72 4.33
C LEU A 283 1.49 -0.38 3.51
N PHE A 284 1.71 -1.08 2.40
CA PHE A 284 2.97 -1.02 1.65
C PHE A 284 3.32 0.39 1.13
N PRO A 285 2.39 1.17 0.53
CA PRO A 285 2.67 2.55 0.15
C PRO A 285 3.05 3.45 1.33
N LEU A 286 2.40 3.28 2.50
CA LEU A 286 2.72 4.06 3.70
C LEU A 286 4.13 3.75 4.23
N VAL A 287 4.54 2.48 4.20
CA VAL A 287 5.90 2.07 4.59
C VAL A 287 6.94 2.83 3.78
N LEU A 288 6.78 2.89 2.45
CA LEU A 288 7.72 3.59 1.56
C LEU A 288 7.63 5.11 1.69
N LEU A 289 6.41 5.65 1.82
CA LEU A 289 6.17 7.09 1.98
C LEU A 289 6.88 7.65 3.21
N PHE A 290 6.72 6.99 4.36
CA PHE A 290 7.26 7.47 5.63
C PHE A 290 8.79 7.36 5.73
N ALA A 291 9.42 6.52 4.89
CA ALA A 291 10.88 6.47 4.77
C ALA A 291 11.46 7.57 3.87
N GLY A 292 10.63 8.19 3.03
CA GLY A 292 11.04 9.18 2.03
C GLY A 292 11.49 10.51 2.67
N ARG A 293 12.54 11.11 2.08
CA ARG A 293 13.03 12.45 2.46
C ARG A 293 12.31 13.56 1.69
N ASN A 294 11.70 13.20 0.56
CA ASN A 294 10.81 14.02 -0.25
C ASN A 294 9.37 13.51 -0.13
N ASN A 295 9.00 13.00 1.04
CA ASN A 295 7.63 12.63 1.37
C ASN A 295 6.71 13.85 1.20
N VAL A 296 5.63 13.70 0.44
CA VAL A 296 4.63 14.76 0.19
C VAL A 296 4.02 15.30 1.49
N LEU A 297 3.89 14.47 2.53
CA LEU A 297 3.41 14.88 3.84
C LEU A 297 4.36 15.87 4.54
N LEU A 298 5.66 15.91 4.20
CA LEU A 298 6.56 16.97 4.70
C LEU A 298 6.19 18.35 4.15
N TRP A 299 5.42 18.43 3.08
CA TRP A 299 4.94 19.69 2.49
C TRP A 299 3.52 20.01 2.93
N LEU A 300 2.70 19.00 3.19
CA LEU A 300 1.29 19.14 3.57
C LEU A 300 1.07 19.18 5.08
N SER A 301 2.01 18.65 5.88
CA SER A 301 1.94 18.65 7.34
C SER A 301 3.11 19.42 7.96
N ASP A 302 2.94 19.79 9.23
CA ASP A 302 3.97 20.43 10.04
C ASP A 302 4.85 19.41 10.78
N TRP A 303 4.84 18.14 10.36
CA TRP A 303 5.56 17.06 11.02
C TRP A 303 6.98 16.93 10.48
N SER A 304 7.91 16.62 11.38
CA SER A 304 9.32 16.45 11.03
C SER A 304 9.59 15.12 10.33
N HIS A 305 10.63 15.10 9.49
CA HIS A 305 11.11 13.85 8.88
C HIS A 305 11.50 12.79 9.93
N SER A 306 12.05 13.20 11.08
CA SER A 306 12.35 12.27 12.18
C SER A 306 11.09 11.60 12.74
N THR A 307 9.95 12.31 12.77
CA THR A 307 8.65 11.73 13.12
C THR A 307 8.22 10.69 12.09
N PHE A 308 8.27 11.00 10.79
CA PHE A 308 7.93 10.03 9.76
C PHE A 308 8.84 8.80 9.76
N VAL A 309 10.13 8.94 9.99
CA VAL A 309 11.04 7.79 10.12
C VAL A 309 10.72 6.95 11.36
N LEU A 310 10.19 7.54 12.43
CA LEU A 310 9.64 6.78 13.56
C LEU A 310 8.40 5.99 13.15
N LEU A 311 7.47 6.63 12.44
CA LEU A 311 6.26 6.00 11.94
C LEU A 311 6.55 4.89 10.93
N HIS A 312 7.50 5.09 10.02
CA HIS A 312 7.99 4.07 9.09
C HIS A 312 8.36 2.78 9.83
N ARG A 313 9.11 2.87 10.95
CA ARG A 313 9.46 1.67 11.73
C ARG A 313 8.26 0.95 12.33
N TRP A 314 7.24 1.69 12.77
CA TRP A 314 6.03 1.09 13.34
C TRP A 314 5.11 0.49 12.27
N VAL A 315 4.87 1.23 11.19
CA VAL A 315 4.10 0.75 10.04
C VAL A 315 4.79 -0.43 9.36
N ALA A 316 6.13 -0.44 9.25
CA ALA A 316 6.88 -1.58 8.73
C ALA A 316 6.75 -2.84 9.61
N ARG A 317 6.61 -2.69 10.93
CA ARG A 317 6.33 -3.83 11.83
C ARG A 317 4.90 -4.35 11.66
N LEU A 318 3.92 -3.46 11.48
CA LEU A 318 2.55 -3.86 11.16
C LEU A 318 2.48 -4.58 9.81
N PHE A 319 3.15 -4.04 8.79
CA PHE A 319 3.30 -4.68 7.49
C PHE A 319 3.91 -6.08 7.63
N ALA A 320 5.05 -6.20 8.34
CA ALA A 320 5.69 -7.48 8.56
C ALA A 320 4.81 -8.48 9.32
N LEU A 321 4.06 -8.00 10.33
CA LEU A 321 3.11 -8.84 11.06
C LEU A 321 2.00 -9.37 10.13
N GLN A 322 1.43 -8.52 9.28
CA GLN A 322 0.41 -8.94 8.32
C GLN A 322 0.96 -9.96 7.30
N VAL A 323 2.18 -9.76 6.78
CA VAL A 323 2.85 -10.71 5.88
C VAL A 323 3.10 -12.06 6.57
N LEU A 324 3.56 -12.05 7.82
CA LEU A 324 3.80 -13.27 8.59
C LEU A 324 2.49 -14.00 8.89
N LEU A 325 1.44 -13.29 9.30
CA LEU A 325 0.12 -13.87 9.53
C LEU A 325 -0.42 -14.50 8.24
N HIS A 326 -0.39 -13.78 7.12
CA HIS A 326 -0.78 -14.30 5.81
C HIS A 326 -0.05 -15.61 5.47
N SER A 327 1.27 -15.63 5.62
CA SER A 327 2.09 -16.80 5.26
C SER A 327 1.85 -17.99 6.19
N ILE A 328 1.71 -17.75 7.49
CA ILE A 328 1.46 -18.82 8.48
C ILE A 328 0.06 -19.40 8.28
N VAL A 329 -0.95 -18.55 8.11
CA VAL A 329 -2.34 -18.98 7.90
C VAL A 329 -2.47 -19.73 6.57
N ALA A 330 -1.81 -19.25 5.50
CA ALA A 330 -1.74 -19.95 4.23
C ALA A 330 -1.12 -21.35 4.38
N LEU A 331 0.02 -21.46 5.06
CA LEU A 331 0.67 -22.75 5.28
C LEU A 331 -0.24 -23.73 6.06
N VAL A 332 -0.93 -23.26 7.10
CA VAL A 332 -1.86 -24.08 7.89
C VAL A 332 -3.03 -24.55 7.04
N LEU A 333 -3.68 -23.63 6.31
CA LEU A 333 -4.83 -23.94 5.47
C LEU A 333 -4.48 -24.93 4.35
N TYR A 334 -3.39 -24.71 3.62
CA TYR A 334 -3.01 -25.57 2.51
C TYR A 334 -2.57 -26.96 2.98
N LYS A 335 -2.04 -27.08 4.20
CA LYS A 335 -1.78 -28.40 4.81
C LYS A 335 -3.07 -29.10 5.22
N ASP A 336 -3.99 -28.38 5.85
CA ASP A 336 -5.28 -28.93 6.29
C ASP A 336 -6.15 -29.41 5.12
N THR A 337 -6.13 -28.68 4.00
CA THR A 337 -6.82 -29.05 2.75
C THR A 337 -6.08 -30.11 1.92
N GLY A 338 -4.84 -30.45 2.28
CA GLY A 338 -3.99 -31.37 1.51
C GLY A 338 -3.41 -30.78 0.21
N ALA A 339 -3.64 -29.50 -0.08
CA ALA A 339 -3.17 -28.82 -1.28
C ALA A 339 -1.67 -28.44 -1.25
N TYR A 340 -1.05 -28.42 -0.07
CA TYR A 340 0.31 -27.91 0.12
C TYR A 340 1.37 -28.52 -0.83
N PRO A 341 1.48 -29.85 -1.02
CA PRO A 341 2.51 -30.43 -1.89
C PRO A 341 2.38 -30.02 -3.37
N ALA A 342 1.15 -29.76 -3.83
CA ALA A 342 0.89 -29.33 -5.20
C ALA A 342 1.22 -27.84 -5.41
N GLU A 343 1.04 -27.04 -4.36
CA GLU A 343 1.08 -25.58 -4.41
C GLU A 343 2.47 -25.01 -4.04
N GLU A 344 3.25 -25.69 -3.20
CA GLU A 344 4.56 -25.19 -2.73
C GLU A 344 5.59 -25.03 -3.85
N SER A 345 5.46 -25.83 -4.92
CA SER A 345 6.33 -25.80 -6.10
C SER A 345 5.91 -24.74 -7.13
N GLN A 346 4.75 -24.10 -6.92
CA GLN A 346 4.26 -23.08 -7.85
C GLN A 346 5.05 -21.79 -7.71
N LEU A 347 5.33 -21.14 -8.84
CA LEU A 347 6.15 -19.94 -8.88
C LEU A 347 5.56 -18.81 -8.03
N TYR A 348 4.24 -18.66 -8.00
CA TYR A 348 3.58 -17.64 -7.17
C TYR A 348 3.84 -17.89 -5.67
N TRP A 349 3.87 -19.15 -5.23
CA TRP A 349 4.14 -19.54 -3.85
C TRP A 349 5.60 -19.28 -3.48
N ILE A 350 6.53 -19.66 -4.36
CA ILE A 350 7.97 -19.43 -4.17
C ILE A 350 8.27 -17.94 -4.02
N TRP A 351 7.71 -17.09 -4.88
CA TRP A 351 7.90 -15.63 -4.77
C TRP A 351 7.27 -15.03 -3.52
N GLY A 352 6.11 -15.57 -3.09
CA GLY A 352 5.51 -15.22 -1.79
C GLY A 352 6.44 -15.57 -0.63
N ALA A 353 7.02 -16.77 -0.62
CA ALA A 353 7.99 -17.20 0.39
C ALA A 353 9.25 -16.33 0.40
N VAL A 354 9.79 -15.97 -0.78
CA VAL A 354 10.92 -15.04 -0.92
C VAL A 354 10.60 -13.69 -0.29
N ALA A 355 9.42 -13.13 -0.55
CA ALA A 355 8.99 -11.87 0.05
C ALA A 355 8.90 -11.99 1.59
N THR A 356 8.29 -13.06 2.11
CA THR A 356 8.15 -13.28 3.55
C THR A 356 9.51 -13.42 4.25
N VAL A 357 10.44 -14.17 3.67
CA VAL A 357 11.81 -14.30 4.20
C VAL A 357 12.53 -12.96 4.15
N ALA A 358 12.44 -12.23 3.04
CA ALA A 358 13.07 -10.92 2.90
C ALA A 358 12.54 -9.93 3.95
N VAL A 359 11.23 -9.84 4.15
CA VAL A 359 10.61 -8.99 5.20
C VAL A 359 11.08 -9.40 6.59
N SER A 360 11.14 -10.70 6.87
CA SER A 360 11.58 -11.23 8.18
C SER A 360 13.04 -10.85 8.47
N VAL A 361 13.93 -11.03 7.49
CA VAL A 361 15.34 -10.62 7.60
C VAL A 361 15.44 -9.10 7.76
N MET A 362 14.66 -8.32 7.00
CA MET A 362 14.66 -6.86 7.13
C MET A 362 14.31 -6.41 8.54
N VAL A 363 13.31 -7.02 9.21
CA VAL A 363 12.94 -6.64 10.58
C VAL A 363 14.09 -6.88 11.55
N VAL A 364 14.77 -8.02 11.45
CA VAL A 364 15.89 -8.39 12.33
C VAL A 364 17.11 -7.48 12.09
N VAL A 365 17.53 -7.32 10.84
CA VAL A 365 18.71 -6.51 10.47
C VAL A 365 18.46 -5.01 10.72
N SER A 366 17.21 -4.55 10.69
CA SER A 366 16.86 -3.16 11.02
C SER A 366 16.94 -2.83 12.52
N GLY A 367 17.27 -3.81 13.36
CA GLY A 367 17.51 -3.62 14.80
C GLY A 367 18.56 -2.55 15.08
N LEU A 368 18.43 -1.84 16.21
CA LEU A 368 19.44 -0.85 16.62
C LEU A 368 20.85 -1.44 16.84
N PRO A 369 21.02 -2.68 17.34
CA PRO A 369 22.35 -3.27 17.47
C PRO A 369 23.11 -3.34 16.13
N VAL A 370 22.46 -3.86 15.09
CA VAL A 370 23.06 -4.00 13.74
C VAL A 370 23.36 -2.63 13.13
N ARG A 371 22.42 -1.67 13.25
CA ARG A 371 22.61 -0.32 12.72
C ARG A 371 23.74 0.45 13.40
N ARG A 372 24.01 0.18 14.69
CA ARG A 372 25.15 0.76 15.41
C ARG A 372 26.47 0.10 15.04
N TRP A 373 26.44 -1.19 14.73
CA TRP A 373 27.62 -1.91 14.27
C TRP A 373 28.08 -1.43 12.88
N SER A 374 27.15 -1.34 11.93
CA SER A 374 27.44 -0.75 10.61
C SER A 374 26.17 -0.21 9.95
N TYR A 375 26.08 1.13 9.85
CA TYR A 375 24.96 1.79 9.20
C TYR A 375 24.93 1.52 7.69
N GLU A 376 26.09 1.49 7.03
CA GLU A 376 26.19 1.29 5.58
C GLU A 376 25.75 -0.11 5.17
N ILE A 377 26.17 -1.16 5.91
CA ILE A 377 25.73 -2.53 5.66
C ILE A 377 24.21 -2.64 5.83
N PHE A 378 23.68 -2.08 6.93
CA PHE A 378 22.24 -2.03 7.14
C PHE A 378 21.52 -1.37 5.96
N LEU A 379 21.97 -0.19 5.53
CA LEU A 379 21.29 0.59 4.50
C LEU A 379 21.29 -0.13 3.14
N ILE A 380 22.44 -0.65 2.71
CA ILE A 380 22.57 -1.37 1.42
C ILE A 380 21.70 -2.63 1.45
N LEU A 381 21.85 -3.45 2.49
CA LEU A 381 21.08 -4.69 2.62
C LEU A 381 19.57 -4.42 2.67
N HIS A 382 19.14 -3.38 3.41
CA HIS A 382 17.74 -3.01 3.52
C HIS A 382 17.14 -2.57 2.18
N ILE A 383 17.89 -1.83 1.36
CA ILE A 383 17.42 -1.42 0.02
C ILE A 383 17.33 -2.63 -0.92
N LEU A 384 18.35 -3.50 -0.93
CA LEU A 384 18.34 -4.71 -1.75
C LEU A 384 17.16 -5.61 -1.38
N LEU A 385 16.95 -5.88 -0.08
CA LEU A 385 15.81 -6.66 0.39
C LEU A 385 14.49 -5.97 0.08
N ALA A 386 14.38 -4.64 0.18
CA ALA A 386 13.17 -3.93 -0.22
C ALA A 386 12.83 -4.13 -1.71
N VAL A 387 13.83 -4.18 -2.60
CA VAL A 387 13.62 -4.53 -4.02
C VAL A 387 13.10 -5.96 -4.15
N PHE A 388 13.68 -6.92 -3.42
CA PHE A 388 13.18 -8.30 -3.41
C PHE A 388 11.76 -8.42 -2.87
N VAL A 389 11.38 -7.63 -1.86
CA VAL A 389 10.00 -7.58 -1.36
C VAL A 389 9.05 -7.05 -2.43
N VAL A 390 9.38 -5.94 -3.10
CA VAL A 390 8.56 -5.41 -4.21
C VAL A 390 8.43 -6.45 -5.33
N ALA A 391 9.54 -7.06 -5.77
CA ALA A 391 9.54 -8.06 -6.83
C ALA A 391 8.78 -9.34 -6.43
N GLY A 392 8.99 -9.82 -5.21
CA GLY A 392 8.29 -11.01 -4.69
C GLY A 392 6.80 -10.78 -4.57
N CYS A 393 6.38 -9.62 -4.04
CA CYS A 393 4.98 -9.22 -4.05
C CYS A 393 4.40 -9.14 -5.47
N TRP A 394 5.13 -8.58 -6.43
CA TRP A 394 4.71 -8.46 -7.82
C TRP A 394 4.48 -9.82 -8.47
N TYR A 395 5.48 -10.71 -8.45
CA TYR A 395 5.35 -12.03 -9.06
C TYR A 395 4.37 -12.93 -8.32
N HIS A 396 4.24 -12.78 -6.99
CA HIS A 396 3.25 -13.52 -6.21
C HIS A 396 1.82 -13.23 -6.69
N VAL A 397 1.45 -11.96 -6.90
CA VAL A 397 0.08 -11.62 -7.34
C VAL A 397 -0.12 -11.78 -8.84
N GLU A 398 0.88 -11.44 -9.66
CA GLU A 398 0.79 -11.56 -11.12
C GLU A 398 0.60 -13.03 -11.54
N LEU A 399 1.42 -13.93 -11.01
CA LEU A 399 1.39 -15.35 -11.38
C LEU A 399 0.18 -16.08 -10.80
N ARG A 400 -0.40 -15.57 -9.70
CA ARG A 400 -1.59 -16.16 -9.09
C ARG A 400 -2.89 -15.66 -9.71
N PHE A 401 -3.00 -14.36 -10.00
CA PHE A 401 -4.26 -13.71 -10.34
C PHE A 401 -4.28 -13.08 -11.74
N MET A 402 -3.15 -13.02 -12.45
CA MET A 402 -3.07 -12.50 -13.83
C MET A 402 -3.75 -11.12 -14.01
N ARG A 403 -3.64 -10.24 -13.00
CA ARG A 403 -4.24 -8.89 -12.94
C ARG A 403 -5.77 -8.81 -13.02
N MET A 404 -6.46 -9.92 -12.75
CA MET A 404 -7.94 -9.95 -12.84
C MET A 404 -8.63 -9.12 -11.74
N PHE A 405 -7.94 -8.84 -10.63
CA PHE A 405 -8.56 -8.38 -9.38
C PHE A 405 -8.01 -7.05 -8.82
N GLY A 406 -7.10 -6.38 -9.53
CA GLY A 406 -6.63 -5.04 -9.17
C GLY A 406 -5.66 -4.97 -7.98
N TYR A 407 -5.16 -6.09 -7.47
CA TYR A 407 -4.18 -6.11 -6.36
C TYR A 407 -2.88 -5.37 -6.70
N GLU A 408 -2.50 -5.36 -7.99
CA GLU A 408 -1.35 -4.64 -8.52
C GLU A 408 -1.43 -3.12 -8.27
N MET A 409 -2.62 -2.57 -8.05
CA MET A 409 -2.80 -1.14 -7.76
C MET A 409 -2.11 -0.70 -6.47
N TRP A 410 -2.07 -1.58 -5.46
CA TRP A 410 -1.30 -1.31 -4.24
C TRP A 410 0.19 -1.23 -4.52
N ILE A 411 0.70 -2.12 -5.39
CA ILE A 411 2.12 -2.17 -5.76
C ILE A 411 2.48 -0.98 -6.64
N TYR A 412 1.63 -0.60 -7.60
CA TYR A 412 1.80 0.61 -8.39
C TYR A 412 1.88 1.86 -7.52
N THR A 413 0.99 1.96 -6.53
CA THR A 413 1.00 3.08 -5.59
C THR A 413 2.31 3.11 -4.77
N ALA A 414 2.74 1.96 -4.26
CA ALA A 414 4.00 1.84 -3.52
C ALA A 414 5.22 2.21 -4.38
N CYS A 415 5.29 1.70 -5.60
CA CYS A 415 6.35 2.03 -6.57
C CYS A 415 6.33 3.52 -6.92
N ALA A 416 5.16 4.09 -7.22
CA ALA A 416 5.01 5.50 -7.55
C ALA A 416 5.54 6.40 -6.43
N VAL A 417 5.20 6.11 -5.17
CA VAL A 417 5.72 6.83 -4.00
C VAL A 417 7.24 6.74 -3.93
N TRP A 418 7.81 5.55 -4.12
CA TRP A 418 9.25 5.34 -4.01
C TRP A 418 10.03 6.04 -5.14
N PHE A 419 9.60 5.86 -6.38
CA PHE A 419 10.20 6.50 -7.54
C PHE A 419 10.04 8.02 -7.50
N PHE A 420 8.90 8.54 -7.04
CA PHE A 420 8.71 9.98 -6.84
C PHE A 420 9.75 10.57 -5.87
N ASP A 421 9.99 9.93 -4.72
CA ASP A 421 11.00 10.40 -3.77
C ASP A 421 12.41 10.45 -4.39
N ARG A 422 12.76 9.45 -5.22
CA ARG A 422 14.04 9.39 -5.93
C ARG A 422 14.15 10.45 -7.01
N LEU A 423 13.11 10.63 -7.82
CA LEU A 423 13.08 11.60 -8.91
C LEU A 423 13.23 13.03 -8.39
N ILE A 424 12.46 13.39 -7.35
CA ILE A 424 12.57 14.71 -6.72
C ILE A 424 13.96 14.94 -6.12
N ARG A 425 14.60 13.89 -5.60
CA ARG A 425 15.97 13.99 -5.10
C ARG A 425 16.96 14.32 -6.20
N VAL A 426 16.90 13.59 -7.32
CA VAL A 426 17.76 13.85 -8.49
C VAL A 426 17.54 15.28 -8.99
N PHE A 427 16.28 15.71 -9.14
CA PHE A 427 15.96 17.07 -9.54
C PHE A 427 16.53 18.13 -8.58
N ARG A 428 16.41 17.93 -7.26
CA ARG A 428 16.97 18.86 -6.26
C ARG A 428 18.50 18.94 -6.34
N VAL A 429 19.18 17.82 -6.54
CA VAL A 429 20.64 17.77 -6.72
C VAL A 429 21.05 18.49 -8.00
N LEU A 430 20.38 18.23 -9.13
CA LEU A 430 20.64 18.89 -10.40
C LEU A 430 20.40 20.41 -10.32
N LYS A 431 19.32 20.82 -9.64
CA LYS A 431 19.00 22.24 -9.44
C LYS A 431 20.02 22.97 -8.55
N ALA A 432 20.55 22.31 -7.51
CA ALA A 432 21.59 22.89 -6.67
C ALA A 432 22.93 23.01 -7.42
N GLY A 433 23.20 22.02 -8.28
CA GLY A 433 24.43 21.91 -9.05
C GLY A 433 25.65 21.54 -8.20
N ILE A 434 26.78 21.34 -8.86
CA ILE A 434 28.06 21.10 -8.18
C ILE A 434 28.61 22.45 -7.73
N ARG A 435 28.96 22.57 -6.45
CA ARG A 435 29.54 23.78 -5.85
C ARG A 435 30.87 23.43 -5.18
N ARG A 436 31.79 24.40 -5.15
CA ARG A 436 32.99 24.32 -4.32
C ARG A 436 32.68 24.85 -2.92
N ALA A 437 33.23 24.21 -1.91
CA ALA A 437 33.07 24.59 -0.52
C ALA A 437 34.44 24.82 0.11
N ARG A 438 34.54 25.81 1.01
CA ARG A 438 35.71 26.03 1.86
C ARG A 438 35.46 25.39 3.21
N VAL A 439 36.31 24.43 3.57
CA VAL A 439 36.21 23.69 4.83
C VAL A 439 37.15 24.32 5.84
N THR A 440 36.63 24.74 6.99
CA THR A 440 37.39 25.37 8.08
C THR A 440 37.19 24.58 9.35
N GLU A 441 38.27 24.19 10.01
CA GLU A 441 38.22 23.56 11.34
C GLU A 441 38.02 24.66 12.39
N ILE A 442 36.96 24.54 13.21
CA ILE A 442 36.61 25.53 14.26
C ILE A 442 36.99 25.02 15.66
N GLY A 443 37.41 23.76 15.77
CA GLY A 443 37.91 23.12 16.98
C GLY A 443 38.06 21.61 16.73
N ASN A 444 38.38 20.87 17.79
CA ASN A 444 38.75 19.44 17.67
C ASN A 444 37.66 18.54 17.05
N ASP A 445 36.38 18.90 17.19
CA ASP A 445 35.24 18.07 16.74
C ASP A 445 34.28 18.80 15.79
N PHE A 446 34.61 20.04 15.37
CA PHE A 446 33.70 20.88 14.58
C PHE A 446 34.34 21.39 13.30
N VAL A 447 33.66 21.11 12.19
CA VAL A 447 34.06 21.57 10.86
C VAL A 447 32.96 22.47 10.31
N ARG A 448 33.34 23.67 9.86
CA ARG A 448 32.48 24.58 9.11
C ARG A 448 32.71 24.41 7.62
N VAL A 449 31.62 24.26 6.88
CA VAL A 449 31.62 24.14 5.42
C VAL A 449 30.95 25.40 4.85
N ASP A 450 31.76 26.32 4.33
CA ASP A 450 31.29 27.56 3.68
C ASP A 450 31.07 27.32 2.19
N ILE A 451 29.85 27.57 1.68
CA ILE A 451 29.52 27.43 0.25
C ILE A 451 29.12 28.80 -0.32
N GLU A 452 29.92 29.30 -1.25
CA GLU A 452 29.68 30.61 -1.86
C GLU A 452 28.48 30.59 -2.84
N GLY A 453 27.79 31.73 -2.93
CA GLY A 453 26.69 31.91 -3.89
C GLY A 453 25.44 31.08 -3.58
N VAL A 454 25.29 30.58 -2.35
CA VAL A 454 24.10 29.89 -1.87
C VAL A 454 23.36 30.80 -0.90
N ARG A 455 22.14 31.21 -1.27
CA ARG A 455 21.24 31.99 -0.42
C ARG A 455 20.03 31.13 -0.06
N TRP A 456 20.18 30.29 0.96
CA TRP A 456 19.07 29.55 1.55
C TRP A 456 18.41 30.38 2.66
N GLY A 457 17.17 30.01 3.03
CA GLY A 457 16.39 30.78 3.99
C GLY A 457 17.12 30.95 5.33
N THR A 458 16.87 32.07 6.01
CA THR A 458 17.47 32.39 7.31
C THR A 458 16.67 31.82 8.49
N THR A 459 15.67 30.98 8.23
CA THR A 459 14.83 30.41 9.28
C THR A 459 15.64 29.41 10.12
N PRO A 460 15.65 29.54 11.46
CA PRO A 460 16.33 28.60 12.35
C PRO A 460 15.85 27.15 12.17
N GLY A 461 16.72 26.18 12.47
CA GLY A 461 16.39 24.75 12.45
C GLY A 461 16.44 24.08 11.07
N GLN A 462 16.90 24.79 10.04
CA GLN A 462 17.10 24.19 8.72
C GLN A 462 18.36 23.34 8.67
N HIS A 463 18.31 22.30 7.85
CA HIS A 463 19.43 21.43 7.53
C HIS A 463 19.44 21.14 6.03
N ALA A 464 20.62 20.80 5.51
CA ALA A 464 20.82 20.37 4.14
C ALA A 464 21.55 19.03 4.11
N TYR A 465 21.26 18.21 3.09
CA TYR A 465 22.03 17.01 2.80
C TYR A 465 23.08 17.35 1.75
N VAL A 466 24.35 17.13 2.08
CA VAL A 466 25.49 17.46 1.23
C VAL A 466 26.19 16.18 0.79
N TYR A 467 26.60 16.15 -0.48
CA TYR A 467 27.38 15.08 -1.10
C TYR A 467 28.81 15.57 -1.32
N PHE A 468 29.81 14.74 -1.05
CA PHE A 468 31.23 15.08 -1.21
C PHE A 468 31.93 14.13 -2.20
N PRO A 469 31.68 14.26 -3.51
CA PRO A 469 32.20 13.34 -4.51
C PRO A 469 33.74 13.31 -4.59
N THR A 470 34.42 14.36 -4.11
CA THR A 470 35.89 14.46 -4.12
C THR A 470 36.55 13.83 -2.89
N LEU A 471 35.83 13.63 -1.79
CA LEU A 471 36.41 13.04 -0.56
C LEU A 471 36.54 11.53 -0.66
N ASN A 472 35.57 10.87 -1.30
CA ASN A 472 35.59 9.43 -1.53
C ASN A 472 35.08 9.11 -2.94
N PRO A 473 35.98 8.91 -3.92
CA PRO A 473 35.61 8.60 -5.31
C PRO A 473 34.77 7.33 -5.46
N LEU A 474 34.87 6.40 -4.51
CA LEU A 474 34.12 5.15 -4.52
C LEU A 474 32.73 5.28 -3.91
N ARG A 475 32.38 6.43 -3.33
CA ARG A 475 31.09 6.65 -2.65
C ARG A 475 30.47 8.04 -2.90
N PRO A 476 30.41 8.52 -4.15
CA PRO A 476 29.87 9.85 -4.46
C PRO A 476 28.37 10.01 -4.15
N TRP A 477 27.66 8.90 -3.91
CA TRP A 477 26.24 8.87 -3.56
C TRP A 477 25.97 9.01 -2.05
N GLU A 478 27.00 8.97 -1.20
CA GLU A 478 26.84 9.23 0.23
C GLU A 478 26.45 10.70 0.44
N ASN A 479 25.45 10.92 1.31
CA ASN A 479 25.05 12.25 1.71
C ASN A 479 24.93 12.32 3.22
N HIS A 480 25.28 13.49 3.75
CA HIS A 480 25.31 13.73 5.18
C HIS A 480 24.49 14.98 5.53
N PRO A 481 23.68 14.95 6.59
CA PRO A 481 22.93 16.11 7.05
C PRO A 481 23.86 17.11 7.74
N PHE A 482 23.77 18.38 7.36
CA PHE A 482 24.42 19.52 8.02
C PHE A 482 23.38 20.54 8.43
N SER A 483 23.48 21.06 9.66
CA SER A 483 22.69 22.20 10.11
C SER A 483 23.14 23.47 9.39
N LEU A 484 22.18 24.29 8.95
CA LEU A 484 22.49 25.56 8.28
C LEU A 484 22.69 26.66 9.30
N LEU A 485 23.79 27.40 9.17
CA LEU A 485 24.09 28.59 9.96
C LEU A 485 24.06 29.82 9.04
N PRO A 486 23.23 30.85 9.34
CA PRO A 486 23.28 32.11 8.60
C PRO A 486 24.65 32.79 8.73
N SER A 487 25.25 33.13 7.59
CA SER A 487 26.55 33.81 7.54
C SER A 487 26.56 35.17 8.24
N SER A 488 25.41 35.83 8.37
CA SER A 488 25.24 37.08 9.10
C SER A 488 25.55 36.96 10.59
N ILE A 489 25.37 35.77 11.19
CA ILE A 489 25.70 35.52 12.61
C ILE A 489 27.22 35.43 12.81
N LEU A 490 27.95 35.06 11.76
CA LEU A 490 29.40 34.91 11.78
C LEU A 490 30.16 36.20 11.42
N SER A 491 29.45 37.26 11.05
CA SER A 491 30.07 38.55 10.75
C SER A 491 30.48 39.22 12.05
N PRO A 492 31.77 39.63 12.21
CA PRO A 492 32.18 40.42 13.36
C PRO A 492 31.30 41.67 13.46
N ARG A 493 30.73 41.94 14.63
CA ARG A 493 30.15 43.27 14.90
C ARG A 493 31.25 44.28 14.60
N PRO A 494 31.00 45.36 13.84
CA PRO A 494 31.92 46.47 13.81
C PRO A 494 32.10 46.91 15.25
N THR A 495 33.30 46.73 15.80
CA THR A 495 33.70 47.44 17.00
C THR A 495 33.55 48.90 16.61
N THR A 496 32.50 49.55 17.09
CA THR A 496 32.46 51.01 17.12
C THR A 496 33.67 51.39 17.94
N ALA A 497 34.77 51.72 17.27
CA ALA A 497 35.89 52.37 17.91
C ALA A 497 35.30 53.64 18.50
N LEU A 498 35.09 53.63 19.82
CA LEU A 498 34.84 54.84 20.58
C LEU A 498 36.07 55.70 20.29
N ALA A 499 35.92 56.69 19.41
CA ALA A 499 36.96 57.65 19.13
C ALA A 499 37.20 58.39 20.44
N THR A 500 38.24 57.99 21.17
CA THR A 500 38.77 58.74 22.29
C THR A 500 39.31 60.03 21.70
N THR A 501 38.50 61.10 21.73
CA THR A 501 38.98 62.46 21.52
C THR A 501 39.93 62.79 22.67
N THR A 502 41.22 62.63 22.43
CA THR A 502 42.28 63.18 23.28
C THR A 502 42.20 64.70 23.21
N HIS A 503 41.67 65.31 24.26
CA HIS A 503 41.86 66.73 24.54
C HIS A 503 43.29 66.92 25.05
N GLU A 504 44.23 67.25 24.15
CA GLU A 504 45.49 67.89 24.55
C GLU A 504 45.20 69.38 24.78
N GLY A 505 44.99 69.74 26.05
CA GLY A 505 44.99 71.11 26.52
C GLY A 505 46.41 71.54 26.87
N ASN A 506 46.99 72.39 26.02
CA ASN A 506 48.26 73.07 26.20
C ASN A 506 48.34 73.76 27.58
N ALA A 507 49.33 73.38 28.39
CA ALA A 507 49.77 74.15 29.55
C ALA A 507 50.78 75.20 29.09
N THR A 508 50.32 76.42 28.82
CA THR A 508 51.19 77.60 28.67
C THR A 508 51.53 78.18 30.04
N THR A 509 52.82 78.18 30.34
CA THR A 509 53.49 78.93 31.39
C THR A 509 53.24 80.42 31.23
N ALA A 510 52.75 81.07 32.29
CA ALA A 510 52.78 82.53 32.44
C ALA A 510 53.56 82.88 33.71
N SER A 511 54.67 83.59 33.52
CA SER A 511 55.41 84.31 34.56
C SER A 511 55.36 85.79 34.23
N SER A 512 55.15 86.60 35.27
CA SER A 512 55.49 88.03 35.40
C SER A 512 54.58 88.97 34.56
N ASP A 513 54.11 90.13 35.01
CA ASP A 513 54.52 91.08 36.06
C ASP A 513 53.34 91.99 36.49
N ASP A 514 53.54 92.61 37.64
CA ASP A 514 53.09 93.93 38.12
C ASP A 514 51.67 94.18 38.69
N ASP A 515 51.70 94.40 40.02
CA ASP A 515 50.85 95.26 40.88
C ASP A 515 50.94 96.75 40.46
N PRO A 516 50.05 97.68 40.88
CA PRO A 516 49.45 97.79 42.24
C PRO A 516 47.94 98.03 42.35
#